data_AF-X6LAD6-F1
#
_entry.id   AF-X6LAD6-F1
#
_cell.length_a   1.000
_cell.length_b   1.000
_cell.length_c   1.000
_cell.angle_alpha   90.00
_cell.angle_beta   90.00
_cell.angle_gamma   90.00
#
_symmetry.space_group_name_H-M   'P 1'
#
loop_
_entity.id
_entity.type
_entity.pdbx_description
1 polymer ?
#
loop_
_entity_poly.entity_id
_entity_poly.type
_entity_poly.pdbx_seq_one_letter_code
_entity_poly.pdbx_strand_id
1 'polypeptide(L)'
;SPFKHEREILFARSSIDSIHDEKTHKEQYAWNAKVESEDEYTQMILLTWVKYDQYIQQTMQISAMWKHSIDFNLIYVALDHWCKGDINETMALLFEFEQWKFQKSNEQNYKKRMNEFLEKRCCNHDVNLLCIFVSEKYKKRTAIEYATLNIVNNGLPFVKKDKKIKTKRIKFEIF
;
A
#
# COMPACT_ATOMS: atom_id res chain seq x y z
N SER A 1 27.61 7.10 26.65
CA SER A 1 26.58 7.13 25.61
C SER A 1 25.96 8.53 25.60
N PRO A 2 25.69 9.17 24.45
CA PRO A 2 25.13 10.53 24.38
C PRO A 2 23.66 10.63 24.83
N PHE A 3 23.00 9.51 25.16
CA PHE A 3 21.62 9.49 25.64
C PHE A 3 21.54 9.04 27.10
N LYS A 4 20.80 9.79 27.93
CA LYS A 4 20.63 9.56 29.37
C LYS A 4 19.85 8.27 29.68
N HIS A 5 18.99 7.83 28.76
CA HIS A 5 18.24 6.57 28.83
C HIS A 5 18.17 5.97 27.42
N GLU A 6 18.87 4.86 27.20
CA GLU A 6 18.72 4.06 25.98
C GLU A 6 17.50 3.16 26.14
N ARG A 7 16.61 3.15 25.14
CA ARG A 7 15.41 2.31 25.14
C ARG A 7 15.37 1.53 23.85
N GLU A 8 15.31 0.21 23.96
CA GLU A 8 15.09 -0.69 22.83
C GLU A 8 13.59 -0.98 22.70
N ILE A 9 13.02 -0.80 21.52
CA ILE A 9 11.63 -1.13 21.23
C ILE A 9 11.62 -2.37 20.33
N LEU A 10 11.14 -3.49 20.86
CA LEU A 10 11.02 -4.75 20.14
C LEU A 10 9.57 -4.95 19.68
N PHE A 11 9.38 -5.09 18.36
CA PHE A 11 8.09 -5.46 17.79
C PHE A 11 8.04 -6.96 17.53
N ALA A 12 6.95 -7.62 17.97
CA ALA A 12 6.66 -8.98 17.55
C ALA A 12 6.45 -8.99 16.03
N ARG A 13 7.32 -9.68 15.29
CA ARG A 13 7.20 -9.80 13.83
C ARG A 13 6.01 -10.70 13.50
N SER A 14 5.18 -10.31 12.53
CA SER A 14 4.19 -11.24 11.95
C SER A 14 4.92 -12.43 11.31
N SER A 15 4.26 -13.58 11.15
CA SER A 15 4.83 -14.71 10.40
C SER A 15 5.30 -14.23 9.04
N ILE A 16 6.60 -14.39 8.76
CA ILE A 16 7.21 -13.99 7.50
C ILE A 16 7.62 -15.24 6.74
N ASP A 17 7.04 -15.41 5.56
CA ASP A 17 7.32 -16.53 4.65
C ASP A 17 8.44 -16.12 3.69
N SER A 18 9.64 -16.64 3.90
CA SER A 18 10.85 -16.14 3.24
C SER A 18 11.09 -16.86 1.91
N ILE A 19 10.57 -16.29 0.81
CA ILE A 19 10.98 -16.67 -0.56
C ILE A 19 12.32 -16.00 -0.94
N HIS A 20 12.73 -14.96 -0.22
CA HIS A 20 13.94 -14.16 -0.49
C HIS A 20 15.03 -14.38 0.56
N ASP A 21 16.28 -14.04 0.20
CA ASP A 21 17.43 -14.15 1.11
C ASP A 21 17.26 -13.28 2.37
N GLU A 22 17.89 -13.71 3.46
CA GLU A 22 17.73 -13.12 4.79
C GLU A 22 18.06 -11.61 4.84
N LYS A 23 18.99 -11.15 3.99
CA LYS A 23 19.41 -9.74 3.95
C LYS A 23 18.35 -8.88 3.29
N THR A 24 17.91 -9.24 2.08
CA THR A 24 16.81 -8.56 1.37
C THR A 24 15.54 -8.52 2.22
N HIS A 25 15.28 -9.59 2.96
CA HIS A 25 14.15 -9.71 3.86
C HIS A 25 14.25 -8.77 5.08
N LYS A 26 15.43 -8.68 5.73
CA LYS A 26 15.64 -7.75 6.85
C LYS A 26 15.46 -6.29 6.43
N GLU A 27 15.85 -5.94 5.21
CA GLU A 27 15.74 -4.58 4.67
C GLU A 27 14.29 -4.23 4.27
N GLN A 28 13.55 -5.15 3.63
CA GLN A 28 12.18 -4.89 3.18
C GLN A 28 11.16 -4.79 4.33
N TYR A 29 11.35 -5.54 5.41
CA TYR A 29 10.44 -5.56 6.56
C TYR A 29 10.95 -4.76 7.75
N ALA A 30 11.99 -3.94 7.54
CA ALA A 30 12.47 -3.00 8.54
C ALA A 30 11.49 -1.84 8.76
N TRP A 31 11.59 -1.24 9.94
CA TRP A 31 10.89 -0.02 10.31
C TRP A 31 11.90 1.12 10.40
N ASN A 32 11.54 2.25 9.81
CA ASN A 32 12.21 3.53 10.04
C ASN A 32 11.60 4.19 11.28
N ALA A 33 12.44 4.80 12.10
CA ALA A 33 12.02 5.55 13.28
C ALA A 33 12.49 6.99 13.17
N LYS A 34 11.60 7.93 13.44
CA LYS A 34 11.91 9.36 13.47
C LYS A 34 11.21 10.02 14.67
N VAL A 35 11.91 10.92 15.35
CA VAL A 35 11.27 11.79 16.35
C VAL A 35 10.36 12.78 15.63
N GLU A 36 9.06 12.71 15.90
CA GLU A 36 8.04 13.60 15.34
C GLU A 36 7.94 14.89 16.16
N SER A 37 7.99 14.78 17.48
CA SER A 37 8.05 15.91 18.41
C SER A 37 8.63 15.49 19.76
N GLU A 38 9.16 16.44 20.52
CA GLU A 38 9.69 16.22 21.85
C GLU A 38 9.41 17.44 22.74
N ASP A 39 8.97 17.19 23.97
CA ASP A 39 8.83 18.17 25.05
C ASP A 39 9.62 17.71 26.29
N GLU A 40 9.54 18.46 27.39
CA GLU A 40 10.30 18.18 28.62
C GLU A 40 10.04 16.77 29.19
N TYR A 41 8.87 16.18 28.95
CA TYR A 41 8.44 14.92 29.53
C TYR A 41 8.15 13.80 28.51
N THR A 42 7.95 14.14 27.24
CA THR A 42 7.44 13.22 26.22
C THR A 42 8.20 13.34 24.90
N GLN A 43 8.53 12.20 24.30
CA GLN A 43 9.01 12.12 22.92
C GLN A 43 8.01 11.30 22.09
N MET A 44 7.49 11.87 21.01
CA MET A 44 6.70 11.15 20.02
C MET A 44 7.61 10.62 18.92
N ILE A 45 7.60 9.30 18.73
CA ILE A 45 8.36 8.63 17.68
C ILE A 45 7.38 8.14 16.62
N LEU A 46 7.58 8.60 15.39
CA LEU A 46 6.90 8.09 14.21
C LEU A 46 7.67 6.89 13.67
N LEU A 47 6.95 5.77 13.54
CA LEU A 47 7.45 4.56 12.91
C LEU A 47 6.81 4.38 11.54
N THR A 48 7.63 4.21 10.51
CA THR A 48 7.20 3.95 9.14
C THR A 48 7.81 2.66 8.63
N TRP A 49 7.06 1.92 7.82
CA TRP A 49 7.58 0.73 7.18
C TRP A 49 8.50 1.13 6.01
N VAL A 50 9.67 0.49 5.86
CA VAL A 50 10.64 0.85 4.82
C VAL A 50 10.03 0.82 3.41
N LYS A 51 9.22 -0.19 3.09
CA LYS A 51 8.51 -0.23 1.79
C LYS A 51 7.55 0.94 1.59
N TYR A 52 6.87 1.39 2.64
CA TYR A 52 6.01 2.57 2.52
C TYR A 52 6.82 3.80 2.13
N ASP A 53 7.96 4.04 2.80
CA ASP A 53 8.82 5.18 2.50
C ASP A 53 9.43 5.11 1.10
N GLN A 54 9.66 3.91 0.57
CA GLN A 54 10.11 3.72 -0.81
C GLN A 54 9.08 4.19 -1.84
N TYR A 55 7.80 3.88 -1.66
CA TYR A 55 6.77 4.10 -2.69
C TYR A 55 5.88 5.32 -2.44
N ILE A 56 5.98 5.99 -1.30
CA ILE A 56 5.11 7.12 -0.93
C ILE A 56 5.11 8.22 -1.98
N GLN A 57 6.28 8.64 -2.46
CA GLN A 57 6.38 9.74 -3.42
C GLN A 57 5.80 9.38 -4.79
N GLN A 58 6.13 8.20 -5.31
CA GLN A 58 5.60 7.72 -6.59
C GLN A 58 4.08 7.53 -6.55
N THR A 59 3.58 6.97 -5.44
CA THR A 59 2.13 6.83 -5.21
C THR A 59 1.45 8.20 -5.20
N MET A 60 2.07 9.21 -4.56
CA MET A 60 1.54 10.57 -4.55
C MET A 60 1.54 11.22 -5.94
N GLN A 61 2.61 11.04 -6.72
CA GLN A 61 2.75 11.55 -8.07
C GLN A 61 1.68 10.97 -9.01
N ILE A 62 1.57 9.64 -9.08
CA ILE A 62 0.55 8.97 -9.90
C ILE A 62 -0.85 9.42 -9.47
N SER A 63 -1.10 9.47 -8.16
CA SER A 63 -2.38 9.95 -7.64
C SER A 63 -2.68 11.38 -8.11
N ALA A 64 -1.71 12.28 -8.17
CA ALA A 64 -1.91 13.64 -8.67
C ALA A 64 -2.23 13.67 -10.17
N MET A 65 -1.57 12.85 -10.98
CA MET A 65 -1.86 12.70 -12.41
C MET A 65 -3.32 12.27 -12.66
N TRP A 66 -3.86 11.44 -11.77
CA TRP A 66 -5.26 11.00 -11.78
C TRP A 66 -6.21 11.92 -11.00
N LYS A 67 -5.81 13.14 -10.65
CA LYS A 67 -6.63 14.08 -9.84
C LYS A 67 -7.20 13.45 -8.55
N HIS A 68 -6.43 12.52 -7.96
CA HIS A 68 -6.76 11.76 -6.77
C HIS A 68 -8.03 10.88 -6.87
N SER A 69 -8.47 10.53 -8.08
CA SER A 69 -9.62 9.64 -8.28
C SER A 69 -9.34 8.17 -7.91
N ILE A 70 -8.07 7.76 -7.95
CA ILE A 70 -7.65 6.39 -7.67
C ILE A 70 -7.20 6.24 -6.20
N ASP A 71 -7.60 5.15 -5.57
CA ASP A 71 -7.17 4.79 -4.21
C ASP A 71 -5.64 4.62 -4.11
N PHE A 72 -5.04 5.13 -3.03
CA PHE A 72 -3.57 5.11 -2.89
C PHE A 72 -3.05 3.69 -2.65
N ASN A 73 -3.81 2.84 -1.96
CA ASN A 73 -3.41 1.45 -1.80
C ASN A 73 -3.50 0.70 -3.13
N LEU A 74 -4.47 1.03 -3.98
CA LEU A 74 -4.54 0.47 -5.33
C LEU A 74 -3.29 0.83 -6.15
N ILE A 75 -2.88 2.10 -6.14
CA ILE A 75 -1.66 2.57 -6.82
C ILE A 75 -0.41 1.90 -6.23
N TYR A 76 -0.30 1.84 -4.90
CA TYR A 76 0.83 1.21 -4.22
C TYR A 76 0.95 -0.28 -4.57
N VAL A 77 -0.16 -1.00 -4.54
CA VAL A 77 -0.19 -2.43 -4.86
C VAL A 77 0.19 -2.61 -6.34
N ALA A 78 -0.32 -1.78 -7.26
CA ALA A 78 0.10 -1.73 -8.66
C ALA A 78 1.64 -1.55 -8.83
N LEU A 79 2.19 -0.54 -8.16
CA LEU A 79 3.62 -0.19 -8.16
C LEU A 79 4.50 -1.33 -7.63
N ASP A 80 4.29 -1.78 -6.39
CA ASP A 80 5.18 -2.72 -5.72
C ASP A 80 5.07 -4.13 -6.32
N HIS A 81 3.85 -4.60 -6.60
CA HIS A 81 3.62 -6.02 -6.89
C HIS A 81 3.61 -6.37 -8.38
N TRP A 82 3.34 -5.43 -9.28
CA TRP A 82 3.24 -5.75 -10.72
C TRP A 82 4.18 -4.95 -11.61
N CYS A 83 4.47 -3.71 -11.25
CA CYS A 83 5.27 -2.81 -12.09
C CYS A 83 6.67 -2.55 -11.53
N LYS A 84 7.04 -3.16 -10.39
CA LYS A 84 8.37 -3.06 -9.77
C LYS A 84 8.85 -1.61 -9.59
N GLY A 85 7.92 -0.71 -9.27
CA GLY A 85 8.17 0.72 -9.11
C GLY A 85 8.26 1.54 -10.40
N ASP A 86 8.04 0.95 -11.58
CA ASP A 86 7.98 1.71 -12.83
C ASP A 86 6.65 2.48 -12.94
N ILE A 87 6.74 3.80 -13.04
CA ILE A 87 5.59 4.70 -13.10
C ILE A 87 4.82 4.54 -14.41
N ASN A 88 5.50 4.36 -15.54
CA ASN A 88 4.86 4.29 -16.85
C ASN A 88 4.10 2.96 -17.01
N GLU A 89 4.71 1.85 -16.59
CA GLU A 89 4.03 0.55 -16.54
C GLU A 89 2.84 0.59 -15.59
N THR A 90 2.99 1.24 -14.43
CA THR A 90 1.88 1.40 -13.48
C THR A 90 0.73 2.20 -14.08
N MET A 91 1.03 3.31 -14.76
CA MET A 91 0.02 4.13 -15.42
C MET A 91 -0.73 3.35 -16.50
N ALA A 92 -0.01 2.57 -17.31
CA ALA A 92 -0.61 1.71 -18.33
C ALA A 92 -1.52 0.64 -17.70
N LEU A 93 -1.04 -0.04 -16.65
CA LEU A 93 -1.82 -1.05 -15.92
C LEU A 93 -3.09 -0.45 -15.31
N LEU A 94 -2.98 0.70 -14.64
CA LEU A 94 -4.12 1.38 -14.02
C LEU A 94 -5.13 1.86 -15.07
N PHE A 95 -4.66 2.31 -16.23
CA PHE A 95 -5.54 2.71 -17.33
C PHE A 95 -6.33 1.52 -17.88
N GLU A 96 -5.66 0.40 -18.19
CA GLU A 96 -6.32 -0.83 -18.62
C GLU A 96 -7.31 -1.35 -17.56
N PHE A 97 -6.91 -1.29 -16.29
CA PHE A 97 -7.75 -1.72 -15.17
C PHE A 97 -9.02 -0.87 -15.06
N GLU A 98 -8.92 0.46 -15.12
CA GLU A 98 -10.09 1.33 -15.05
C GLU A 98 -11.04 1.05 -16.23
N GLN A 99 -10.53 0.87 -17.45
CA GLN A 99 -11.34 0.47 -18.61
C GLN A 99 -12.05 -0.88 -18.38
N TRP A 100 -11.36 -1.88 -17.83
CA TRP A 100 -11.93 -3.17 -17.49
C TRP A 100 -12.98 -3.05 -16.37
N LYS A 101 -12.76 -2.20 -15.36
CA LYS A 101 -13.66 -1.97 -14.23
C LYS A 101 -14.99 -1.35 -14.66
N PHE A 102 -14.98 -0.46 -15.67
CA PHE A 102 -16.20 0.16 -16.21
C PHE A 102 -17.12 -0.82 -16.97
N GLN A 103 -16.66 -2.02 -17.31
CA GLN A 103 -17.53 -3.03 -17.88
C GLN A 103 -18.49 -3.56 -16.80
N LYS A 104 -19.79 -3.26 -16.96
CA LYS A 104 -20.84 -3.51 -15.96
C LYS A 104 -20.86 -4.96 -15.42
N SER A 105 -20.46 -5.93 -16.23
CA SER A 105 -20.35 -7.34 -15.82
C SER A 105 -19.35 -7.55 -14.70
N ASN A 106 -18.22 -6.83 -14.70
CA ASN A 106 -17.08 -7.12 -13.83
C ASN A 106 -17.35 -6.63 -12.40
N GLU A 107 -17.90 -5.42 -12.25
CA GLU A 107 -18.31 -4.91 -10.93
C GLU A 107 -19.45 -5.75 -10.33
N GLN A 108 -20.40 -6.20 -11.16
CA GLN A 108 -21.48 -7.09 -10.71
C GLN A 108 -20.94 -8.47 -10.31
N ASN A 109 -20.00 -9.03 -11.05
CA ASN A 109 -19.32 -10.28 -10.69
C ASN A 109 -18.57 -10.15 -9.37
N TYR A 110 -17.91 -9.01 -9.13
CA TYR A 110 -17.28 -8.74 -7.85
C TYR A 110 -18.28 -8.72 -6.70
N LYS A 111 -19.42 -8.02 -6.86
CA LYS A 111 -20.47 -7.96 -5.81
C LYS A 111 -20.96 -9.34 -5.39
N LYS A 112 -21.07 -10.29 -6.33
CA LYS A 112 -21.46 -11.69 -6.03
C LYS A 112 -20.42 -12.43 -5.18
N ARG A 113 -19.14 -12.10 -5.35
CA ARG A 113 -18.00 -12.78 -4.72
C ARG A 113 -17.40 -11.99 -3.56
N MET A 114 -17.93 -10.82 -3.24
CA MET A 114 -17.38 -9.90 -2.26
C MET A 114 -17.16 -10.55 -0.88
N ASN A 115 -18.09 -11.42 -0.47
CA ASN A 115 -17.99 -12.13 0.81
C ASN A 115 -16.78 -13.06 0.89
N GLU A 116 -16.37 -13.69 -0.23
CA GLU A 116 -15.18 -14.56 -0.28
C GLU A 116 -13.92 -13.78 0.12
N PHE A 117 -13.82 -12.50 -0.27
CA PHE A 117 -12.71 -11.62 0.10
C PHE A 117 -12.80 -11.19 1.56
N LEU A 118 -13.99 -10.85 2.04
CA LEU A 118 -14.21 -10.41 3.41
C LEU A 118 -13.89 -11.51 4.43
N GLU A 119 -14.23 -12.77 4.14
CA GLU A 119 -13.88 -13.92 4.96
C GLU A 119 -12.35 -14.09 5.11
N LYS A 120 -11.60 -13.67 4.09
CA LYS A 120 -10.12 -13.61 4.10
C LYS A 120 -9.57 -12.28 4.60
N ARG A 121 -10.39 -11.44 5.24
CA ARG A 121 -10.03 -10.12 5.78
C ARG A 121 -9.52 -9.13 4.73
N CYS A 122 -9.85 -9.35 3.46
CA CYS A 122 -9.47 -8.50 2.34
C CYS A 122 -10.51 -7.37 2.16
N CYS A 123 -10.40 -6.32 2.97
CA CYS A 123 -11.44 -5.28 3.09
C CYS A 123 -11.32 -4.12 2.08
N ASN A 124 -10.27 -4.06 1.26
CA ASN A 124 -10.12 -3.00 0.25
C ASN A 124 -10.70 -3.45 -1.10
N HIS A 125 -11.88 -2.94 -1.43
CA HIS A 125 -12.63 -3.33 -2.64
C HIS A 125 -11.91 -3.01 -3.95
N ASP A 126 -11.24 -1.86 -4.06
CA ASP A 126 -10.51 -1.48 -5.27
C ASP A 126 -9.31 -2.40 -5.51
N VAL A 127 -8.56 -2.74 -4.44
CA VAL A 127 -7.47 -3.71 -4.51
C VAL A 127 -7.99 -5.11 -4.86
N ASN A 128 -9.13 -5.51 -4.30
CA ASN A 128 -9.75 -6.80 -4.64
C ASN A 128 -10.13 -6.88 -6.12
N LEU A 129 -10.72 -5.81 -6.68
CA LEU A 129 -11.04 -5.71 -8.10
C LEU A 129 -9.78 -5.81 -8.97
N LEU A 130 -8.71 -5.13 -8.59
CA LEU A 130 -7.42 -5.25 -9.30
C LEU A 130 -6.90 -6.69 -9.27
N CYS A 131 -7.00 -7.38 -8.13
CA CYS A 131 -6.58 -8.78 -8.01
C CYS A 131 -7.40 -9.70 -8.94
N ILE A 132 -8.69 -9.42 -9.14
CA ILE A 132 -9.51 -10.13 -10.13
C ILE A 132 -8.98 -9.89 -11.54
N PHE A 133 -8.86 -8.62 -11.94
CA PHE A 133 -8.35 -8.22 -13.25
C PHE A 133 -7.00 -8.90 -13.59
N VAL A 134 -6.04 -8.80 -12.66
CA VAL A 134 -4.72 -9.42 -12.81
C VAL A 134 -4.81 -10.95 -12.89
N SER A 135 -5.66 -11.58 -12.07
CA SER A 135 -5.83 -13.03 -12.10
C SER A 135 -6.39 -13.53 -13.43
N GLU A 136 -7.28 -12.76 -14.07
CA GLU A 136 -7.83 -13.06 -15.39
C GLU A 136 -6.75 -12.91 -16.49
N LYS A 137 -5.92 -11.86 -16.40
CA LYS A 137 -4.86 -11.57 -17.38
C LYS A 137 -3.70 -12.57 -17.31
N TYR A 138 -3.20 -12.88 -16.11
CA TYR A 138 -1.98 -13.68 -15.95
C TYR A 138 -2.21 -15.12 -15.52
N LYS A 139 -3.37 -15.46 -14.94
CA LYS A 139 -3.80 -16.82 -14.54
C LYS A 139 -2.83 -17.61 -13.65
N LYS A 140 -1.86 -16.95 -13.00
CA LYS A 140 -0.86 -17.59 -12.12
C LYS A 140 -1.38 -17.90 -10.71
N ARG A 141 -2.27 -17.06 -10.19
CA ARG A 141 -2.92 -17.20 -8.87
C ARG A 141 -4.35 -16.74 -8.97
N THR A 142 -5.18 -17.22 -8.07
CA THR A 142 -6.55 -16.72 -7.89
C THR A 142 -6.54 -15.29 -7.37
N ALA A 143 -7.63 -14.56 -7.63
CA ALA A 143 -7.80 -13.20 -7.11
C ALA A 143 -7.71 -13.14 -5.57
N ILE A 144 -8.22 -14.16 -4.87
CA ILE A 144 -8.21 -14.23 -3.41
C ILE A 144 -6.80 -14.44 -2.88
N GLU A 145 -5.99 -15.28 -3.52
CA GLU A 145 -4.58 -15.48 -3.15
C GLU A 145 -3.78 -14.18 -3.33
N TYR A 146 -3.99 -13.46 -4.44
CA TYR A 146 -3.37 -12.15 -4.64
C TYR A 146 -3.81 -11.14 -3.58
N ALA A 147 -5.11 -11.04 -3.30
CA ALA A 147 -5.62 -10.11 -2.29
C ALA A 147 -5.08 -10.45 -0.88
N THR A 148 -5.03 -11.72 -0.52
CA THR A 148 -4.51 -12.18 0.78
C THR A 148 -3.03 -11.84 0.91
N LEU A 149 -2.22 -12.09 -0.13
CA LEU A 149 -0.80 -11.75 -0.14
C LEU A 149 -0.58 -10.25 0.05
N ASN A 150 -1.34 -9.43 -0.68
CA ASN A 150 -1.15 -7.97 -0.68
C ASN A 150 -1.71 -7.30 0.57
N ILE A 151 -2.84 -7.77 1.11
CA ILE A 151 -3.57 -7.09 2.19
C ILE A 151 -3.23 -7.68 3.56
N VAL A 152 -3.23 -9.01 3.68
CA VAL A 152 -3.05 -9.68 4.98
C VAL A 152 -1.58 -9.82 5.33
N ASN A 153 -0.75 -10.23 4.38
CA ASN A 153 0.66 -10.51 4.67
C ASN A 153 1.51 -9.23 4.64
N ASN A 154 1.30 -8.36 3.65
CA ASN A 154 2.09 -7.14 3.49
C ASN A 154 1.47 -5.92 4.18
N GLY A 155 0.16 -5.93 4.41
CA GLY A 155 -0.57 -4.76 4.89
C GLY A 155 -0.75 -3.70 3.80
N LEU A 156 -1.80 -2.89 3.97
CA LEU A 156 -2.03 -1.73 3.12
C LEU A 156 -1.55 -0.47 3.83
N PRO A 157 -0.59 0.28 3.25
CA PRO A 157 0.13 1.27 4.02
C PRO A 157 -0.58 2.64 4.09
N PHE A 158 -1.62 2.87 3.28
CA PHE A 158 -2.37 4.13 3.28
C PHE A 158 -3.70 4.01 4.02
N VAL A 159 -3.92 4.91 4.96
CA VAL A 159 -5.17 5.04 5.73
C VAL A 159 -5.91 6.33 5.38
N LYS A 160 -7.14 6.48 5.88
CA LYS A 160 -8.01 7.63 5.56
C LYS A 160 -7.37 9.00 5.86
N LYS A 161 -6.49 9.10 6.87
CA LYS A 161 -5.80 10.35 7.21
C LYS A 161 -4.81 10.81 6.14
N ASP A 162 -4.14 9.88 5.46
CA ASP A 162 -3.13 10.21 4.43
C ASP A 162 -3.79 10.85 3.20
N LYS A 163 -5.06 10.52 2.97
CA LYS A 163 -5.91 11.17 1.97
C LYS A 163 -6.22 12.64 2.32
N LYS A 164 -6.27 12.98 3.62
CA LYS A 164 -6.62 14.33 4.14
C LYS A 164 -5.41 15.27 4.24
N ILE A 165 -4.21 14.75 4.47
CA ILE A 165 -2.97 15.55 4.57
C ILE A 165 -2.78 16.41 3.30
N LYS A 166 -3.24 15.92 2.14
CA LYS A 166 -3.21 16.64 0.85
C LYS A 166 -4.10 17.88 0.81
N THR A 167 -5.26 17.90 1.45
CA THR A 167 -6.16 19.07 1.40
C THR A 167 -5.56 20.29 2.11
N LYS A 168 -4.65 20.07 3.06
CA LYS A 168 -3.92 21.16 3.74
C LYS A 168 -2.65 21.56 3.00
N ARG A 169 -1.86 20.61 2.46
CA ARG A 169 -0.60 20.93 1.75
C ARG A 169 -0.82 21.73 0.45
N ILE A 170 -1.88 21.45 -0.31
CA ILE A 170 -2.21 22.20 -1.54
C ILE A 170 -2.55 23.68 -1.23
N LYS A 171 -3.01 24.01 -0.02
CA LYS A 171 -3.29 25.40 0.37
C LYS A 171 -2.03 26.21 0.70
N PHE A 172 -0.88 25.58 0.91
CA PHE A 172 0.36 26.26 1.30
C PHE A 172 1.36 26.46 0.14
N GLU A 173 1.05 25.96 -1.06
CA GLU A 173 1.89 26.14 -2.27
C GLU A 173 1.23 27.03 -3.34
N ILE A 174 0.31 27.91 -2.94
CA ILE A 174 -0.19 29.00 -3.78
C ILE A 174 0.04 30.32 -3.04
N PHE A 175 1.28 30.83 -3.09
CA PHE A 175 1.64 32.24 -3.00
C PHE A 175 3.01 32.46 -3.65
#